data_AF-A0A841FLR9-F1
#
_entry.id   AF-A0A841FLR9-F1
#
_cell.length_a   1.000
_cell.length_b   1.000
_cell.length_c   1.000
_cell.angle_alpha   90.00
_cell.angle_beta   90.00
_cell.angle_gamma   90.00
#
_symmetry.space_group_name_H-M   'P 1'
#
loop_
_entity.id
_entity.type
_entity.pdbx_description
1 polymer ?
#
loop_
_entity_poly.entity_id
_entity_poly.type
_entity_poly.pdbx_seq_one_letter_code
_entity_poly.pdbx_strand_id
1 'polypeptide(L)' 'MLALLARLGLYMAIFLTVLPALMLLFLEPRSAEFVVTALTLGMGLFLALISSLALYRERKRL' A
#
# COMPACT_ATOMS: atom_id res chain seq x y z
N MET A 1 6.03 6.24 -19.42
CA MET A 1 4.92 6.73 -18.56
C MET A 1 4.50 5.69 -17.52
N LEU A 2 4.36 4.42 -17.89
CA LEU A 2 3.97 3.35 -16.97
C LEU A 2 4.94 3.19 -15.76
N ALA A 3 6.26 3.24 -15.98
CA ALA A 3 7.26 3.19 -14.90
C ALA A 3 7.08 4.25 -13.82
N LEU A 4 6.84 5.49 -14.24
CA LEU A 4 6.70 6.62 -13.31
C LEU A 4 5.43 6.43 -12.46
N LEU A 5 4.33 6.02 -13.11
CA LEU A 5 3.07 5.76 -12.43
C LEU A 5 3.18 4.59 -11.44
N ALA A 6 3.90 3.53 -11.82
CA ALA A 6 4.13 2.38 -10.96
C ALA A 6 5.05 2.70 -9.78
N ARG A 7 6.06 3.55 -9.96
CA ARG A 7 6.89 4.06 -8.84
C ARG A 7 6.09 4.93 -7.90
N LEU A 8 5.28 5.85 -8.42
CA LEU A 8 4.39 6.67 -7.61
C LEU A 8 3.41 5.81 -6.80
N GLY A 9 2.81 4.81 -7.44
CA GLY A 9 1.95 3.83 -6.79
C GLY A 9 2.68 3.08 -5.67
N LEU A 10 3.96 2.73 -5.86
CA LEU A 10 4.77 2.08 -4.83
C LEU A 10 5.02 3.00 -3.62
N TYR A 11 5.33 4.29 -3.83
CA TYR A 11 5.52 5.25 -2.74
C TYR A 11 4.24 5.46 -1.94
N MET A 12 3.10 5.62 -2.64
CA MET A 12 1.79 5.75 -2.01
C MET A 12 1.42 4.48 -1.23
N ALA A 13 1.74 3.30 -1.78
CA ALA A 13 1.53 2.04 -1.11
C ALA A 13 2.33 1.94 0.20
N ILE A 14 3.62 2.31 0.18
CA ILE A 14 4.46 2.32 1.38
C ILE A 14 3.87 3.25 2.43
N PHE A 15 3.46 4.45 2.06
CA PHE A 15 2.83 5.40 2.98
C PHE A 15 1.55 4.82 3.60
N LEU A 16 0.66 4.27 2.75
CA LEU A 16 -0.61 3.66 3.16
C LEU A 16 -0.46 2.33 3.91
N THR A 17 0.72 1.73 3.94
CA THR A 17 0.98 0.53 4.75
C THR A 17 1.66 0.89 6.06
N VAL A 18 2.72 1.71 6.01
CA VAL A 18 3.56 2.00 7.19
C VAL A 18 2.82 2.82 8.23
N LEU A 19 2.13 3.89 7.83
CA LEU A 19 1.38 4.71 8.80
C LEU A 19 0.27 3.91 9.50
N PRO A 20 -0.61 3.21 8.77
CA PRO A 20 -1.67 2.44 9.40
C PRO A 20 -1.12 1.29 10.25
N ALA A 21 -0.02 0.65 9.83
CA ALA A 21 0.62 -0.40 10.62
C ALA A 21 1.08 0.12 11.99
N LEU A 22 1.69 1.31 12.01
CA LEU A 22 2.09 1.97 13.25
C LEU A 22 0.88 2.36 14.08
N MET A 23 -0.16 2.93 13.46
CA MET A 23 -1.38 3.32 14.18
C MET A 23 -2.06 2.12 14.85
N LEU A 24 -2.17 0.97 14.18
CA LEU A 24 -2.80 -0.23 14.75
C LEU A 24 -2.20 -0.69 16.08
N LEU A 25 -0.94 -0.33 16.38
CA LEU A 25 -0.30 -0.64 17.66
C LEU A 25 -0.89 0.16 18.84
N PHE A 26 -1.55 1.28 18.56
CA PHE A 26 -2.09 2.20 19.56
C PHE A 26 -3.62 2.22 19.60
N LEU A 27 -4.28 1.65 18.60
CA LEU A 27 -5.74 1.64 18.53
C LEU A 27 -6.34 0.50 19.34
N GLU A 28 -7.48 0.80 19.97
CA GLU A 28 -8.23 -0.17 20.74
C GLU A 28 -8.86 -1.21 19.81
N PRO A 29 -8.62 -2.52 20.03
CA PRO A 29 -9.20 -3.57 19.20
C PRO A 29 -10.73 -3.51 19.23
N ARG A 30 -11.36 -3.67 18.05
CA ARG A 30 -12.82 -3.57 17.80
C ARG A 30 -13.40 -2.15 17.81
N SER A 31 -12.59 -1.11 17.96
CA SER A 31 -13.03 0.25 17.65
C SER A 31 -13.28 0.40 16.14
N ALA A 32 -14.18 1.32 15.77
CA ALA A 32 -14.41 1.64 14.35
C ALA A 32 -13.12 2.14 13.67
N GLU A 33 -12.34 2.93 14.41
CA GLU A 33 -11.06 3.45 13.97
C GLU A 33 -10.09 2.31 13.63
N PHE A 34 -10.00 1.27 14.48
CA PHE A 34 -9.15 0.10 14.22
C PHE A 34 -9.52 -0.60 12.91
N VAL A 35 -10.82 -0.78 12.67
CA VAL A 35 -11.31 -1.43 11.44
C VAL A 35 -10.94 -0.60 10.21
N VAL A 36 -11.14 0.71 10.26
CA VAL A 36 -10.81 1.61 9.14
C VAL A 36 -9.30 1.63 8.89
N THR A 37 -8.48 1.69 9.95
CA THR A 37 -7.02 1.63 9.83
C THR A 37 -6.55 0.29 9.26
N ALA A 38 -7.14 -0.83 9.68
CA ALA A 38 -6.83 -2.16 9.14
C ALA A 38 -7.19 -2.28 7.66
N LEU A 39 -8.35 -1.75 7.24
CA LEU A 39 -8.73 -1.69 5.83
C LEU A 39 -7.77 -0.83 5.01
N THR A 40 -7.36 0.32 5.55
CA THR A 40 -6.38 1.22 4.90
C THR A 40 -5.04 0.52 4.70
N LEU A 41 -4.57 -0.22 5.71
CA LEU A 41 -3.38 -1.06 5.60
C LEU A 41 -3.50 -2.09 4.47
N GLY A 42 -4.67 -2.76 4.39
CA GLY A 42 -4.97 -3.71 3.31
C GLY A 42 -4.93 -3.06 1.92
N MET A 43 -5.48 -1.86 1.78
CA MET A 43 -5.41 -1.09 0.53
C MET A 43 -3.97 -0.72 0.15
N GLY A 44 -3.14 -0.32 1.12
CA GLY A 44 -1.71 -0.06 0.90
C GLY A 44 -0.99 -1.29 0.36
N LEU A 45 -1.21 -2.46 0.97
CA LEU A 45 -0.62 -3.73 0.52
C LEU A 45 -1.09 -4.10 -0.89
N PHE A 46 -2.38 -3.93 -1.18
CA PHE A 46 -2.93 -4.19 -2.51
C PHE A 46 -2.30 -3.28 -3.57
N LEU A 47 -2.14 -1.99 -3.27
CA LEU A 47 -1.49 -1.04 -4.16
C LEU A 47 -0.01 -1.38 -4.40
N ALA A 48 0.70 -1.84 -3.36
CA ALA A 48 2.08 -2.30 -3.48
C ALA A 48 2.20 -3.47 -4.46
N LEU A 49 1.29 -4.44 -4.37
CA LEU A 49 1.27 -5.61 -5.25
C LEU A 49 1.06 -5.23 -6.71
N ILE A 50 0.05 -4.39 -7.00
CA ILE A 50 -0.23 -3.95 -8.39
C ILE A 50 0.93 -3.13 -8.95
N SER A 51 1.48 -2.21 -8.14
CA SER A 51 2.59 -1.34 -8.54
C SER A 51 3.86 -2.15 -8.82
N SER A 52 4.15 -3.14 -7.97
CA SER A 52 5.26 -4.07 -8.15
C SER A 52 5.08 -4.93 -9.41
N LEU A 53 3.86 -5.45 -9.64
CA LEU A 53 3.54 -6.22 -10.85
C LEU A 53 3.70 -5.39 -12.12
N ALA A 54 3.29 -4.12 -12.11
CA ALA A 54 3.47 -3.20 -13.21
C ALA A 54 4.95 -2.97 -13.53
N LEU A 55 5.78 -2.71 -12.50
CA LEU A 55 7.23 -2.57 -12.66
C LEU A 55 7.88 -3.85 -13.18
N TYR A 56 7.45 -5.01 -12.69
CA TYR A 56 7.97 -6.29 -13.13
C TYR A 56 7.69 -6.55 -14.61
N ARG A 57 6.45 -6.28 -15.06
CA ARG A 57 6.09 -6.44 -16.47
C ARG A 57 6.85 -5.49 -17.38
N GLU A 58 7.11 -4.27 -16.94
CA GLU A 58 7.89 -3.31 -17.72
C GLU A 58 9.35 -3.74 -17.83
N ARG A 59 9.95 -4.26 -16.75
CA ARG A 59 11.32 -4.81 -16.77
C ARG A 59 11.47 -6.02 -17.67
N LYS A 60 10.44 -6.86 -17.81
CA LYS A 60 10.45 -8.05 -18.69
C LYS A 60 10.11 -7.74 -20.16
N ARG A 61 9.67 -6.52 -20.48
CA ARG A 61 9.37 -6.08 -21.85
C ARG A 61 10.56 -5.39 -22.55
N LEU A 62 11.66 -5.18 -21.84
CA LEU A 62 12.97 -4.80 -22.39
C LEU A 62 13.84 -6.05 -22.54
#